data_AF-A0A953R9G2-F1
#
_entry.id   AF-A0A953R9G2-F1
#
_cell.length_a   1.000
_cell.length_b   1.000
_cell.length_c   1.000
_cell.angle_alpha   90.00
_cell.angle_beta   90.00
_cell.angle_gamma   90.00
#
_symmetry.space_group_name_H-M   'P 1'
#
loop_
_entity.id
_entity.type
_entity.pdbx_description
1 polymer ?
#
loop_
_entity_poly.entity_id
_entity_poly.type
_entity_poly.pdbx_seq_one_letter_code
_entity_poly.pdbx_strand_id
1 'polypeptide(L)'
;MGARLFLTAGYNTDIMPVQTTFPMLPPSPPQYCEYAAGACDQSFENLHPTDGFAVYPSEPPFIADTVETAIKRMRQAHPGQGWITWRDLSIPGQIVFCGICKALRSTQRTIADVTTLNSNVLFEIGYALGLGVPVQPARDRNYVKDEKAFDELGMLDTFGYSPFQNSEELAQEIISYQTQIITAQPSPINREQPLYLVRSHIQNEGMVRLMSALKKSGLRFRSFDPRETSRLPLHEAMKQVRASLGIIVHLYSGPRILDQAIS
;
A
#
# COMPACT_ATOMS: atom_id res chain seq x y z
N MET A 1 7.90 -9.87 -62.75
CA MET A 1 8.31 -8.60 -62.12
C MET A 1 7.45 -8.38 -60.90
N GLY A 2 8.04 -8.43 -59.70
CA GLY A 2 7.34 -8.26 -58.43
C GLY A 2 8.37 -8.22 -57.31
N ALA A 3 8.95 -7.05 -57.08
CA ALA A 3 9.96 -6.83 -56.06
C ALA A 3 9.30 -6.87 -54.66
N ARG A 4 9.79 -7.75 -53.79
CA ARG A 4 9.49 -7.75 -52.36
C ARG A 4 10.46 -6.78 -51.68
N LEU A 5 9.91 -5.70 -51.11
CA LEU A 5 10.65 -4.73 -50.31
C LEU A 5 10.86 -5.33 -48.91
N PHE A 6 12.10 -5.65 -48.56
CA PHE A 6 12.53 -5.88 -47.18
C PHE A 6 12.89 -4.52 -46.57
N LEU A 7 12.20 -4.11 -45.51
CA LEU A 7 12.61 -2.98 -44.68
C LEU A 7 13.19 -3.52 -43.37
N THR A 8 14.51 -3.47 -43.26
CA THR A 8 15.26 -3.60 -42.01
C THR A 8 15.17 -2.28 -41.25
N ALA A 9 14.44 -2.24 -40.14
CA ALA A 9 14.48 -1.11 -39.22
C ALA A 9 15.62 -1.32 -38.21
N GLY A 10 16.63 -0.45 -38.28
CA GLY A 10 17.74 -0.41 -37.34
C GLY A 10 17.26 0.02 -35.94
N TYR A 11 17.76 -0.65 -34.92
CA TYR A 11 17.61 -0.22 -33.54
C TYR A 11 18.46 1.03 -33.30
N ASN A 12 17.80 2.16 -33.08
CA ASN A 12 18.43 3.33 -32.47
C ASN A 12 18.11 3.30 -30.97
N THR A 13 19.13 3.09 -30.16
CA THR A 13 19.08 3.13 -28.69
C THR A 13 19.12 4.58 -28.22
N ASP A 14 17.97 5.24 -28.20
CA ASP A 14 17.77 6.46 -27.42
C ASP A 14 16.41 6.35 -26.71
N ILE A 15 16.38 5.56 -25.64
CA ILE A 15 15.26 5.55 -24.70
C ILE A 15 15.45 6.76 -23.81
N MET A 16 14.84 7.89 -24.19
CA MET A 16 14.59 8.96 -23.23
C MET A 16 13.68 8.42 -22.12
N PRO A 17 13.97 8.68 -20.83
CA PRO A 17 13.05 8.32 -19.77
C PRO A 17 11.78 9.14 -19.97
N VAL A 18 10.67 8.47 -20.26
CA VAL A 18 9.34 9.07 -20.18
C VAL A 18 9.12 9.39 -18.69
N GLN A 19 9.45 10.61 -18.30
CA GLN A 19 9.00 11.19 -17.04
C GLN A 19 7.50 11.43 -17.18
N THR A 20 6.69 10.42 -16.86
CA THR A 20 5.26 10.60 -16.58
C THR A 20 5.13 11.37 -15.28
N THR A 21 5.39 12.68 -15.30
CA THR A 21 4.96 13.58 -14.25
C THR A 21 3.44 13.65 -14.31
N PHE A 22 2.77 12.78 -13.55
CA PHE A 22 1.34 12.93 -13.32
C PHE A 22 1.15 14.24 -12.55
N PRO A 23 0.27 15.17 -13.01
CA PRO A 23 -0.04 16.34 -12.22
C PRO A 23 -0.74 15.86 -10.95
N MET A 24 0.02 15.80 -9.86
CA MET A 24 -0.55 15.53 -8.56
C MET A 24 -1.46 16.72 -8.22
N LEU A 25 -2.75 16.44 -8.09
CA LEU A 25 -3.67 17.40 -7.49
C LEU A 25 -3.12 17.76 -6.10
N PRO A 26 -3.12 19.06 -5.71
CA PRO A 26 -2.68 19.44 -4.37
C PRO A 26 -3.50 18.65 -3.34
N PRO A 27 -2.83 17.99 -2.38
CA PRO A 27 -3.50 17.08 -1.49
C PRO A 27 -4.51 17.84 -0.64
N SER A 28 -5.80 17.55 -0.84
CA SER A 28 -6.84 18.07 0.05
C SER A 28 -6.86 17.27 1.35
N PRO A 29 -7.14 17.92 2.50
CA PRO A 29 -7.36 17.23 3.75
C PRO A 29 -8.54 16.25 3.61
N PRO A 30 -8.47 15.05 4.22
CA PRO A 30 -9.58 14.13 4.19
C PRO A 30 -10.80 14.72 4.93
N GLN A 31 -12.00 14.43 4.42
CA GLN A 31 -13.26 14.84 5.02
C GLN A 31 -13.51 14.20 6.40
N TYR A 32 -12.82 13.09 6.69
CA TYR A 32 -12.85 12.42 8.00
C TYR A 32 -11.44 11.99 8.42
N CYS A 33 -11.13 12.21 9.69
CA CYS A 33 -9.93 11.81 10.40
C CYS A 33 -10.34 11.32 11.80
N GLU A 34 -9.89 10.12 12.17
CA GLU A 34 -10.23 9.53 13.47
C GLU A 34 -9.69 10.35 14.64
N TYR A 35 -8.47 10.89 14.52
CA TYR A 35 -7.84 11.69 15.59
C TYR A 35 -8.59 13.00 15.87
N ALA A 36 -9.24 13.58 14.86
CA ALA A 36 -10.05 14.78 15.00
C ALA A 36 -11.55 14.47 15.22
N ALA A 37 -11.96 13.20 15.17
CA ALA A 37 -13.36 12.76 15.19
C ALA A 37 -14.27 13.52 14.20
N GLY A 38 -13.73 13.85 13.03
CA GLY A 38 -14.35 14.79 12.08
C GLY A 38 -13.41 15.14 10.93
N ALA A 39 -13.58 16.32 10.32
CA ALA A 39 -12.67 16.79 9.28
C ALA A 39 -11.23 16.89 9.82
N CYS A 40 -10.24 16.59 8.97
CA CYS A 40 -8.84 16.70 9.35
C CYS A 40 -8.49 18.14 9.76
N ASP A 41 -7.88 18.29 10.94
CA ASP A 41 -7.45 19.56 11.53
C ASP A 41 -5.98 19.90 11.25
N GLN A 42 -5.28 19.04 10.50
CA GLN A 42 -3.88 19.21 10.15
C GLN A 42 -3.72 20.20 8.98
N SER A 43 -2.66 21.01 9.00
CA SER A 43 -2.32 21.88 7.86
C SER A 43 -1.66 21.11 6.71
N PHE A 44 -2.06 21.47 5.49
CA PHE A 44 -1.54 20.93 4.21
C PHE A 44 -0.80 22.01 3.38
N GLU A 45 -0.66 23.24 3.89
CA GLU A 45 -0.18 24.41 3.14
C GLU A 45 1.29 24.31 2.67
N ASN A 46 2.11 23.51 3.37
CA ASN A 46 3.54 23.35 3.08
C ASN A 46 3.91 21.93 2.62
N LEU A 47 2.94 21.20 2.05
CA LEU A 47 3.23 19.88 1.48
C LEU A 47 3.89 20.02 0.12
N HIS A 48 5.16 19.68 0.06
CA HIS A 48 5.90 19.58 -1.19
C HIS A 48 5.70 18.20 -1.81
N PRO A 49 5.40 18.12 -3.13
CA PRO A 49 5.42 16.87 -3.86
C PRO A 49 6.76 16.15 -3.73
N THR A 50 6.71 14.85 -3.51
CA THR A 50 7.87 13.96 -3.45
C THR A 50 7.79 12.93 -4.56
N ASP A 51 8.93 12.55 -5.12
CA ASP A 51 8.98 11.52 -6.17
C ASP A 51 8.73 10.13 -5.62
N GLY A 52 9.08 9.90 -4.36
CA GLY A 52 8.82 8.63 -3.70
C GLY A 52 8.82 8.72 -2.19
N PHE A 53 8.07 7.82 -1.56
CA PHE A 53 8.03 7.67 -0.12
C PHE A 53 8.29 6.21 0.25
N ALA A 54 9.23 5.98 1.15
CA ALA A 54 9.53 4.66 1.66
C ALA A 54 8.83 4.44 3.01
N VAL A 55 8.00 3.40 3.05
CA VAL A 55 7.37 2.91 4.27
C VAL A 55 7.93 1.54 4.62
N TYR A 56 8.32 1.37 5.87
CA TYR A 56 8.95 0.15 6.34
C TYR A 56 8.86 0.08 7.87
N PRO A 57 8.85 -1.11 8.47
CA PRO A 57 8.80 -1.28 9.92
C PRO A 57 10.11 -0.83 10.57
N SER A 58 10.08 -0.29 11.79
CA SER A 58 11.32 -0.08 12.58
C SER A 58 11.99 -1.38 13.01
N GLU A 59 11.23 -2.47 13.06
CA GLU A 59 11.70 -3.79 13.49
C GLU A 59 11.56 -4.84 12.37
N PRO A 60 12.61 -5.64 12.10
CA PRO A 60 13.91 -5.61 12.78
C PRO A 60 14.84 -4.49 12.24
N PRO A 61 15.72 -3.90 13.09
CA PRO A 61 16.46 -2.68 12.73
C PRO A 61 17.40 -2.86 11.52
N PHE A 62 17.96 -4.05 11.32
CA PHE A 62 18.87 -4.30 10.20
C PHE A 62 18.17 -4.21 8.83
N ILE A 63 16.88 -4.52 8.76
CA ILE A 63 16.10 -4.35 7.52
C ILE A 63 15.77 -2.87 7.33
N ALA A 64 15.33 -2.20 8.39
CA ALA A 64 15.09 -0.76 8.38
C ALA A 64 16.33 0.02 7.91
N ASP A 65 17.52 -0.33 8.41
CA ASP A 65 18.79 0.28 8.02
C ASP A 65 19.18 -0.05 6.58
N THR A 66 18.79 -1.23 6.08
CA THR A 66 18.96 -1.61 4.67
C THR A 66 18.11 -0.73 3.76
N VAL A 67 16.84 -0.48 4.12
CA VAL A 67 15.94 0.41 3.39
C VAL A 67 16.47 1.84 3.41
N GLU A 68 16.86 2.36 4.57
CA GLU A 68 17.45 3.69 4.71
C GLU A 68 18.73 3.88 3.87
N THR A 69 19.60 2.87 3.89
CA THR A 69 20.82 2.89 3.07
C THR A 69 20.50 2.86 1.58
N ALA A 70 19.49 2.10 1.16
CA ALA A 70 19.04 2.04 -0.23
C ALA A 70 18.49 3.39 -0.71
N ILE A 71 17.65 4.03 0.10
CA ILE A 71 17.11 5.36 -0.21
C ILE A 71 18.23 6.40 -0.26
N LYS A 72 19.19 6.36 0.67
CA LYS A 72 20.36 7.23 0.63
C LYS A 72 21.17 7.05 -0.66
N ARG A 73 21.41 5.80 -1.09
CA ARG A 73 22.12 5.49 -2.34
C ARG A 73 21.38 6.00 -3.57
N MET A 74 20.07 5.77 -3.63
CA MET A 74 19.26 6.26 -4.74
C MET A 74 19.24 7.80 -4.78
N ARG A 75 19.15 8.50 -3.64
CA ARG A 75 19.28 9.98 -3.58
C ARG A 75 20.63 10.44 -4.11
N GLN A 76 21.71 9.72 -3.81
CA GLN A 76 23.06 10.04 -4.30
C GLN A 76 23.19 9.82 -5.81
N ALA A 77 22.60 8.73 -6.34
CA ALA A 77 22.60 8.43 -7.77
C ALA A 77 21.68 9.37 -8.57
N HIS A 78 20.60 9.85 -7.96
CA HIS A 78 19.57 10.69 -8.60
C HIS A 78 19.20 11.89 -7.70
N PRO A 79 20.09 12.89 -7.54
CA PRO A 79 19.89 14.01 -6.62
C PRO A 79 18.68 14.91 -6.94
N GLY A 80 18.10 14.77 -8.14
CA GLY A 80 16.86 15.43 -8.54
C GLY A 80 15.57 14.71 -8.15
N GLN A 81 15.64 13.48 -7.62
CA GLN A 81 14.46 12.76 -7.14
C GLN A 81 14.25 13.00 -5.63
N GLY A 82 13.17 13.69 -5.28
CA GLY A 82 12.76 14.03 -3.92
C GLY A 82 12.15 12.83 -3.18
N TRP A 83 12.96 11.81 -2.91
CA TRP A 83 12.54 10.66 -2.10
C TRP A 83 12.67 10.92 -0.62
N ILE A 84 11.69 10.48 0.17
CA ILE A 84 11.64 10.61 1.63
C ILE A 84 11.29 9.27 2.30
N THR A 85 11.61 9.15 3.58
CA THR A 85 11.18 8.07 4.48
C THR A 85 10.41 8.65 5.66
N TRP A 86 9.75 7.81 6.45
CA TRP A 86 9.07 8.31 7.66
C TRP A 86 10.05 8.94 8.67
N ARG A 87 11.35 8.57 8.65
CA ARG A 87 12.41 9.16 9.48
C ARG A 87 12.78 10.59 9.06
N ASP A 88 12.54 10.96 7.80
CA ASP A 88 12.75 12.33 7.32
C ASP A 88 11.61 13.29 7.73
N LEU A 89 10.47 12.74 8.21
CA LEU A 89 9.33 13.56 8.58
C LEU A 89 9.64 14.35 9.85
N SER A 90 9.54 15.68 9.77
CA SER A 90 9.63 16.56 10.93
C SER A 90 8.36 16.43 11.78
N ILE A 91 8.41 15.53 12.77
CA ILE A 91 7.31 15.22 13.69
C ILE A 91 7.35 15.87 15.09
N PRO A 92 8.23 16.82 15.49
CA PRO A 92 8.14 17.43 16.82
C PRO A 92 6.75 18.02 17.10
N GLY A 93 6.04 17.46 18.09
CA GLY A 93 4.69 17.88 18.47
C GLY A 93 3.57 17.44 17.52
N GLN A 94 3.82 16.57 16.54
CA GLN A 94 2.81 16.04 15.62
C GLN A 94 2.57 14.53 15.83
N ILE A 95 1.36 14.09 15.51
CA ILE A 95 1.01 12.67 15.46
C ILE A 95 1.71 12.06 14.23
N VAL A 96 2.58 11.07 14.44
CA VAL A 96 3.38 10.45 13.37
C VAL A 96 2.49 9.93 12.22
N PHE A 97 1.36 9.32 12.57
CA PHE A 97 0.37 8.84 11.62
C PHE A 97 -0.16 9.94 10.70
N CYS A 98 -0.41 11.13 11.22
CA CYS A 98 -0.82 12.28 10.40
C CYS A 98 0.30 12.71 9.45
N GLY A 99 1.56 12.67 9.89
CA GLY A 99 2.74 12.91 9.05
C GLY A 99 2.82 11.95 7.86
N ILE A 100 2.70 10.65 8.15
CA ILE A 100 2.74 9.57 7.15
C ILE A 100 1.57 9.70 6.15
N CYS A 101 0.33 9.90 6.64
CA CYS A 101 -0.82 10.11 5.75
C CYS A 101 -0.67 11.35 4.85
N LYS A 102 -0.06 12.44 5.35
CA LYS A 102 0.24 13.63 4.55
C LYS A 102 1.28 13.32 3.48
N ALA A 103 2.37 12.64 3.83
CA ALA A 103 3.42 12.25 2.88
C ALA A 103 2.88 11.33 1.77
N LEU A 104 2.05 10.35 2.12
CA LEU A 104 1.39 9.46 1.15
C LEU A 104 0.47 10.22 0.19
N ARG A 105 -0.16 11.32 0.63
CA ARG A 105 -0.98 12.16 -0.26
C ARG A 105 -0.16 13.06 -1.19
N SER A 106 1.10 13.30 -0.86
CA SER A 106 2.00 14.19 -1.60
C SER A 106 3.12 13.45 -2.31
N THR A 107 3.03 12.13 -2.49
CA THR A 107 4.05 11.34 -3.18
C THR A 107 3.55 10.77 -4.50
N GLN A 108 4.42 10.66 -5.50
CA GLN A 108 4.08 10.06 -6.80
C GLN A 108 4.07 8.53 -6.76
N ARG A 109 4.88 7.91 -5.89
CA ARG A 109 4.93 6.46 -5.68
C ARG A 109 5.39 6.11 -4.27
N THR A 110 5.12 4.89 -3.86
CA THR A 110 5.52 4.35 -2.55
C THR A 110 6.28 3.06 -2.74
N ILE A 111 7.39 2.88 -2.02
CA ILE A 111 7.98 1.55 -1.80
C ILE A 111 7.64 1.11 -0.39
N ALA A 112 7.17 -0.12 -0.23
CA ALA A 112 6.73 -0.67 1.04
C ALA A 112 7.52 -1.95 1.37
N ASP A 113 8.30 -1.93 2.44
CA ASP A 113 8.93 -3.14 2.94
C ASP A 113 7.89 -4.05 3.61
N VAL A 114 7.61 -5.17 2.95
CA VAL A 114 6.68 -6.21 3.41
C VAL A 114 7.42 -7.44 3.94
N THR A 115 8.70 -7.29 4.29
CA THR A 115 9.49 -8.40 4.83
C THR A 115 8.90 -8.97 6.11
N THR A 116 8.42 -8.10 7.00
CA THR A 116 7.57 -8.50 8.13
C THR A 116 6.13 -8.08 7.86
N LEU A 117 5.17 -8.83 8.39
CA LEU A 117 3.75 -8.47 8.32
C LEU A 117 3.39 -7.44 9.40
N ASN A 118 3.98 -6.25 9.29
CA ASN A 118 3.70 -5.14 10.19
C ASN A 118 2.34 -4.48 9.87
N SER A 119 1.46 -4.36 10.87
CA SER A 119 0.12 -3.80 10.68
C SER A 119 0.11 -2.33 10.23
N ASN A 120 1.09 -1.53 10.65
CA ASN A 120 1.20 -0.13 10.24
C ASN A 120 1.55 -0.03 8.75
N VAL A 121 2.53 -0.82 8.30
CA VAL A 121 2.91 -0.87 6.88
C VAL A 121 1.77 -1.41 6.01
N LEU A 122 1.04 -2.43 6.48
CA LEU A 122 -0.15 -2.93 5.78
C LEU A 122 -1.25 -1.85 5.67
N PHE A 123 -1.44 -1.05 6.72
CA PHE A 123 -2.33 0.11 6.67
C PHE A 123 -1.85 1.14 5.64
N GLU A 124 -0.56 1.48 5.63
CA GLU A 124 0.05 2.46 4.73
C GLU A 124 -0.08 2.04 3.26
N ILE A 125 0.13 0.76 2.96
CA ILE A 125 -0.12 0.18 1.63
C ILE A 125 -1.59 0.35 1.25
N GLY A 126 -2.52 -0.03 2.13
CA GLY A 126 -3.95 0.11 1.86
C GLY A 126 -4.37 1.57 1.64
N TYR A 127 -3.81 2.49 2.42
CA TYR A 127 -4.05 3.92 2.30
C TYR A 127 -3.54 4.47 0.97
N ALA A 128 -2.30 4.14 0.59
CA ALA A 128 -1.71 4.53 -0.69
C ALA A 128 -2.54 4.04 -1.88
N LEU A 129 -2.92 2.75 -1.88
CA LEU A 129 -3.78 2.16 -2.90
C LEU A 129 -5.17 2.82 -2.96
N GLY A 130 -5.71 3.23 -1.81
CA GLY A 130 -6.96 3.98 -1.72
C GLY A 130 -6.88 5.38 -2.32
N LEU A 131 -5.71 6.01 -2.24
CA LEU A 131 -5.41 7.29 -2.90
C LEU A 131 -5.09 7.14 -4.40
N GLY A 132 -4.89 5.91 -4.88
CA GLY A 132 -4.41 5.65 -6.23
C GLY A 132 -2.90 5.87 -6.40
N VAL A 133 -2.17 5.99 -5.29
CA VAL A 133 -0.71 6.06 -5.29
C VAL A 133 -0.16 4.66 -5.59
N PRO A 134 0.67 4.51 -6.63
CA PRO A 134 1.33 3.25 -6.94
C PRO A 134 2.21 2.77 -5.78
N VAL A 135 2.09 1.49 -5.44
CA VAL A 135 2.87 0.85 -4.37
C VAL A 135 3.73 -0.25 -4.99
N GLN A 136 5.03 -0.19 -4.71
CA GLN A 136 6.01 -1.24 -4.98
C GLN A 136 6.28 -1.98 -3.67
N PRO A 137 5.75 -3.20 -3.47
CA PRO A 137 6.16 -4.03 -2.35
C PRO A 137 7.61 -4.47 -2.53
N ALA A 138 8.38 -4.48 -1.46
CA ALA A 138 9.75 -4.99 -1.44
C ALA A 138 9.91 -5.99 -0.30
N ARG A 139 10.71 -7.04 -0.51
CA ARG A 139 10.93 -8.08 0.50
C ARG A 139 12.38 -8.58 0.52
N ASP A 140 12.96 -8.63 1.71
CA ASP A 140 14.26 -9.25 1.94
C ASP A 140 14.15 -10.77 1.81
N ARG A 141 14.95 -11.37 0.92
CA ARG A 141 14.99 -12.83 0.71
C ARG A 141 15.70 -13.58 1.83
N ASN A 142 16.54 -12.92 2.61
CA ASN A 142 17.31 -13.55 3.68
C ASN A 142 16.49 -13.70 4.96
N TYR A 143 15.33 -13.05 5.04
CA TYR A 143 14.47 -13.08 6.21
C TYR A 143 13.38 -14.16 6.06
N VAL A 144 13.65 -15.32 6.67
CA VAL A 144 12.77 -16.50 6.64
C VAL A 144 11.66 -16.43 7.70
N LYS A 145 11.82 -15.55 8.71
CA LYS A 145 10.78 -15.37 9.73
C LYS A 145 9.53 -14.77 9.09
N ASP A 146 8.37 -15.27 9.50
CA ASP A 146 7.05 -14.91 8.98
C ASP A 146 6.76 -15.37 7.53
N GLU A 147 7.58 -16.24 6.92
CA GLU A 147 7.33 -16.81 5.58
C GLU A 147 5.96 -17.50 5.50
N LYS A 148 5.61 -18.33 6.49
CA LYS A 148 4.29 -18.97 6.57
C LYS A 148 3.15 -17.96 6.72
N ALA A 149 3.34 -16.90 7.50
CA ALA A 149 2.31 -15.88 7.70
C ALA A 149 2.11 -15.05 6.42
N PHE A 150 3.17 -14.80 5.66
CA PHE A 150 3.12 -14.17 4.35
C PHE A 150 2.37 -15.04 3.33
N ASP A 151 2.69 -16.34 3.28
CA ASP A 151 2.01 -17.31 2.41
C ASP A 151 0.52 -17.52 2.79
N GLU A 152 0.19 -17.36 4.07
CA GLU A 152 -1.18 -17.39 4.60
C GLU A 152 -1.95 -16.10 4.29
N LEU A 153 -1.29 -14.94 4.29
CA LEU A 153 -1.94 -13.66 4.02
C LEU A 153 -2.55 -13.65 2.62
N GLY A 154 -1.90 -14.27 1.62
CA GLY A 154 -2.41 -14.57 0.27
C GLY A 154 -2.79 -13.37 -0.62
N MET A 155 -3.05 -12.21 -0.01
CA MET A 155 -3.33 -10.94 -0.65
C MET A 155 -2.08 -10.41 -1.37
N LEU A 156 -0.91 -10.60 -0.75
CA LEU A 156 0.39 -10.24 -1.31
C LEU A 156 0.88 -11.24 -2.38
N ASP A 157 0.39 -12.48 -2.40
CA ASP A 157 0.75 -13.44 -3.47
C ASP A 157 0.31 -12.96 -4.86
N THR A 158 -0.83 -12.26 -4.93
CA THR A 158 -1.32 -11.63 -6.16
C THR A 158 -0.74 -10.23 -6.39
N PHE A 159 0.01 -9.72 -5.43
CA PHE A 159 0.61 -8.40 -5.43
C PHE A 159 2.13 -8.58 -5.35
N GLY A 160 2.72 -8.95 -6.49
CA GLY A 160 4.14 -9.29 -6.60
C GLY A 160 5.04 -8.25 -5.93
N TYR A 161 6.18 -8.72 -5.42
CA TYR A 161 7.14 -7.89 -4.70
C TYR A 161 8.50 -7.86 -5.41
N SER A 162 9.22 -6.75 -5.26
CA SER A 162 10.62 -6.61 -5.62
C SER A 162 11.48 -7.28 -4.53
N PRO A 163 12.14 -8.40 -4.83
CA PRO A 163 13.01 -9.05 -3.87
C PRO A 163 14.34 -8.29 -3.74
N PHE A 164 14.90 -8.25 -2.53
CA PHE A 164 16.25 -7.74 -2.30
C PHE A 164 17.00 -8.60 -1.28
N GLN A 165 18.32 -8.50 -1.25
CA GLN A 165 19.18 -9.09 -0.19
C GLN A 165 20.02 -8.05 0.54
N ASN A 166 20.15 -6.85 -0.03
CA ASN A 166 20.97 -5.76 0.49
C ASN A 166 20.50 -4.41 -0.09
N SER A 167 21.12 -3.34 0.40
CA SER A 167 20.76 -1.97 0.02
C SER A 167 21.12 -1.58 -1.41
N GLU A 168 22.10 -2.24 -2.05
CA GLU A 168 22.43 -2.00 -3.46
C GLU A 168 21.31 -2.51 -4.36
N GLU A 169 20.91 -3.77 -4.14
CA GLU A 169 19.82 -4.39 -4.88
C GLU A 169 18.52 -3.62 -4.72
N LEU A 170 18.16 -3.24 -3.49
CA LEU A 170 16.96 -2.46 -3.23
C LEU A 170 17.01 -1.07 -3.91
N ALA A 171 18.16 -0.39 -3.89
CA ALA A 171 18.31 0.88 -4.59
C ALA A 171 18.13 0.70 -6.11
N GLN A 172 18.71 -0.35 -6.68
CA GLN A 172 18.57 -0.67 -8.09
C GLN A 172 17.12 -0.99 -8.47
N GLU A 173 16.42 -1.76 -7.65
CA GLU A 173 14.99 -2.07 -7.83
C GLU A 173 14.14 -0.79 -7.82
N ILE A 174 14.38 0.14 -6.89
CA ILE A 174 13.68 1.44 -6.83
C ILE A 174 13.90 2.26 -8.12
N ILE A 175 15.14 2.26 -8.61
CA ILE A 175 15.53 3.02 -9.81
C ILE A 175 14.90 2.41 -11.07
N SER A 176 14.96 1.09 -11.22
CA SER A 176 14.43 0.40 -12.40
C SER A 176 12.91 0.22 -12.39
N TYR A 177 12.25 0.43 -11.25
CA TYR A 177 10.83 0.20 -11.12
C TYR A 177 10.02 1.10 -12.05
N GLN A 178 9.41 0.48 -13.06
CA GLN A 178 8.41 1.12 -13.89
C GLN A 178 7.08 1.08 -13.16
N THR A 179 6.60 2.26 -12.77
CA THR A 179 5.36 2.43 -12.05
C THR A 179 4.19 1.78 -12.80
N GLN A 180 3.73 0.65 -12.29
CA GLN A 180 2.50 0.02 -12.78
C GLN A 180 1.34 0.56 -11.95
N ILE A 181 0.52 1.39 -12.58
CA ILE A 181 -0.74 1.82 -11.95
C ILE A 181 -1.63 0.59 -11.90
N ILE A 182 -2.00 0.15 -10.69
CA ILE A 182 -3.16 -0.73 -10.54
C ILE A 182 -4.37 0.11 -10.94
N THR A 183 -4.70 0.10 -12.23
CA THR A 183 -5.86 0.81 -12.76
C THR A 183 -7.09 0.09 -12.24
N ALA A 184 -7.55 0.55 -11.08
CA ALA A 184 -8.80 0.08 -10.54
C ALA A 184 -9.91 0.47 -11.50
N GLN A 185 -10.53 -0.52 -12.12
CA GLN A 185 -11.70 -0.27 -12.94
C GLN A 185 -12.78 0.38 -12.08
N PRO A 186 -13.38 1.50 -12.53
CA PRO A 186 -14.48 2.11 -11.81
C PRO A 186 -15.57 1.06 -11.63
N SER A 187 -15.82 0.68 -10.39
CA SER A 187 -16.83 -0.30 -10.03
C SER A 187 -18.04 0.48 -9.51
N PRO A 188 -19.19 0.44 -10.20
CA PRO A 188 -20.38 1.11 -9.69
C PRO A 188 -20.74 0.50 -8.34
N ILE A 189 -21.30 1.34 -7.46
CA ILE A 189 -21.82 0.89 -6.17
C ILE A 189 -22.87 -0.20 -6.41
N ASN A 190 -22.70 -1.34 -5.75
CA ASN A 190 -23.68 -2.42 -5.74
C ASN A 190 -24.85 -2.01 -4.85
N ARG A 191 -25.94 -1.53 -5.46
CA ARG A 191 -27.14 -1.09 -4.74
C ARG A 191 -27.97 -2.25 -4.18
N GLU A 192 -27.80 -3.46 -4.72
CA GLU A 192 -28.51 -4.66 -4.23
C GLU A 192 -27.87 -5.21 -2.96
N GLN A 193 -26.55 -5.16 -2.84
CA GLN A 193 -25.78 -5.58 -1.67
C GLN A 193 -24.74 -4.50 -1.32
N PRO A 194 -25.18 -3.36 -0.75
CA PRO A 194 -24.33 -2.19 -0.55
C PRO A 194 -23.27 -2.36 0.54
N LEU A 195 -23.47 -3.29 1.47
CA LEU A 195 -22.52 -3.54 2.54
C LEU A 195 -21.59 -4.70 2.19
N TYR A 196 -20.32 -4.57 2.56
CA TYR A 196 -19.34 -5.67 2.49
C TYR A 196 -18.80 -5.99 3.89
N LEU A 197 -18.99 -7.24 4.31
CA LEU A 197 -18.51 -7.76 5.58
C LEU A 197 -17.25 -8.61 5.38
N VAL A 198 -16.14 -8.17 5.95
CA VAL A 198 -14.91 -8.97 6.06
C VAL A 198 -14.93 -9.68 7.40
N ARG A 199 -15.07 -11.02 7.37
CA ARG A 199 -15.12 -11.85 8.59
C ARG A 199 -13.72 -12.17 9.05
N SER A 200 -13.52 -12.26 10.36
CA SER A 200 -12.31 -12.82 10.94
C SER A 200 -12.27 -14.35 10.74
N HIS A 201 -11.06 -14.90 10.70
CA HIS A 201 -10.82 -16.35 10.79
C HIS A 201 -11.29 -16.92 12.13
N ILE A 202 -11.42 -16.08 13.16
CA ILE A 202 -11.92 -16.48 14.49
C ILE A 202 -13.43 -16.24 14.56
N GLN A 203 -14.18 -17.31 14.81
CA GLN A 203 -15.59 -17.21 15.21
C GLN A 203 -15.66 -17.10 16.72
N ASN A 204 -16.02 -15.92 17.20
CA ASN A 204 -16.31 -15.68 18.61
C ASN A 204 -17.75 -15.15 18.77
N GLU A 205 -18.19 -15.01 20.02
CA GLU A 205 -19.49 -14.43 20.37
C GLU A 205 -19.71 -13.05 19.72
N GLY A 206 -18.63 -12.26 19.55
CA GLY A 206 -18.67 -10.98 18.85
C GLY A 206 -19.11 -11.12 17.39
N MET A 207 -18.53 -12.07 16.64
CA MET A 207 -18.91 -12.37 15.26
C MET A 207 -20.36 -12.88 15.18
N VAL A 208 -20.78 -13.75 16.09
CA VAL A 208 -22.16 -14.27 16.15
C VAL A 208 -23.16 -13.13 16.35
N ARG A 209 -22.87 -12.22 17.31
CA ARG A 209 -23.69 -11.03 17.58
C ARG A 209 -23.72 -10.07 16.40
N LEU A 210 -22.57 -9.79 15.78
CA LEU A 210 -22.47 -8.94 14.59
C LEU A 210 -23.34 -9.48 13.45
N MET A 211 -23.21 -10.77 13.13
CA MET A 211 -24.01 -11.43 12.10
C MET A 211 -25.50 -11.39 12.41
N SER A 212 -25.87 -11.61 13.67
CA SER A 212 -27.27 -11.55 14.10
C SER A 212 -27.85 -10.13 13.97
N ALA A 213 -27.09 -9.12 14.38
CA ALA A 213 -27.49 -7.71 14.25
C ALA A 213 -27.64 -7.30 12.77
N LEU A 214 -26.67 -7.65 11.92
CA LEU A 214 -26.73 -7.37 10.49
C LEU A 214 -27.92 -8.03 9.82
N LYS A 215 -28.17 -9.32 10.08
CA LYS A 215 -29.34 -10.02 9.53
C LYS A 215 -30.67 -9.40 9.99
N LYS A 216 -30.77 -9.04 11.28
CA LYS A 216 -31.98 -8.41 11.85
C LYS A 216 -32.23 -7.00 11.33
N SER A 217 -31.17 -6.27 10.93
CA SER A 217 -31.30 -4.92 10.38
C SER A 217 -32.01 -4.87 9.02
N GLY A 218 -32.14 -6.00 8.32
CA GLY A 218 -32.67 -6.06 6.95
C GLY A 218 -31.72 -5.50 5.89
N LEU A 219 -30.54 -5.01 6.28
CA LEU A 219 -29.53 -4.53 5.35
C LEU A 219 -28.97 -5.69 4.54
N ARG A 220 -28.91 -5.51 3.23
CA ARG A 220 -28.30 -6.47 2.32
C ARG A 220 -26.79 -6.30 2.31
N PHE A 221 -26.08 -7.41 2.39
CA PHE A 221 -24.62 -7.43 2.42
C PHE A 221 -24.07 -8.63 1.67
N ARG A 222 -22.83 -8.46 1.23
CA ARG A 222 -21.94 -9.50 0.75
C ARG A 222 -20.86 -9.73 1.79
N SER A 223 -20.25 -10.90 1.82
CA SER A 223 -19.23 -11.20 2.83
C SER A 223 -18.07 -12.00 2.27
N PHE A 224 -16.89 -11.78 2.84
CA PHE A 224 -15.75 -12.69 2.73
C PHE A 224 -15.60 -13.48 4.03
N ASP A 225 -15.59 -14.80 3.94
CA ASP A 225 -15.27 -15.71 5.05
C ASP A 225 -13.94 -16.42 4.75
N PRO A 226 -12.84 -16.10 5.47
CA PRO A 226 -11.55 -16.74 5.27
C PRO A 226 -11.57 -18.26 5.52
N ARG A 227 -12.61 -18.80 6.16
CA ARG A 227 -12.77 -20.25 6.37
C ARG A 227 -13.41 -20.95 5.17
N GLU A 228 -14.15 -20.23 4.34
CA GLU A 228 -14.76 -20.75 3.11
C GLU A 228 -13.85 -20.53 1.91
N THR A 229 -13.28 -19.33 1.81
CA THR A 229 -12.30 -18.97 0.79
C THR A 229 -11.05 -18.51 1.51
N SER A 230 -10.01 -19.34 1.49
CA SER A 230 -8.78 -19.09 2.26
C SER A 230 -8.02 -17.82 1.85
N ARG A 231 -8.26 -17.31 0.63
CA ARG A 231 -7.48 -16.20 0.06
C ARG A 231 -8.39 -15.14 -0.56
N LEU A 232 -8.10 -13.88 -0.23
CA LEU A 232 -8.71 -12.70 -0.88
C LEU A 232 -7.64 -11.96 -1.70
N PRO A 233 -7.60 -12.15 -3.03
CA PRO A 233 -6.71 -11.41 -3.91
C PRO A 233 -6.90 -9.89 -3.79
N LEU A 234 -5.83 -9.12 -3.97
CA LEU A 234 -5.88 -7.66 -3.84
C LEU A 234 -6.88 -7.03 -4.83
N HIS A 235 -6.93 -7.51 -6.08
CA HIS A 235 -7.86 -6.99 -7.08
C HIS A 235 -9.34 -7.21 -6.71
N GLU A 236 -9.66 -8.37 -6.13
CA GLU A 236 -11.01 -8.65 -5.64
C GLU A 236 -11.30 -7.83 -4.38
N ALA A 237 -10.36 -7.72 -3.42
CA ALA A 237 -10.51 -6.84 -2.26
C ALA A 237 -10.85 -5.41 -2.69
N MET A 238 -10.06 -4.85 -3.63
CA MET A 238 -10.25 -3.52 -4.20
C MET A 238 -11.62 -3.35 -4.87
N LYS A 239 -12.10 -4.37 -5.59
CA LYS A 239 -13.41 -4.37 -6.25
C LYS A 239 -14.57 -4.44 -5.25
N GLN A 240 -14.46 -5.30 -4.23
CA GLN A 240 -15.47 -5.40 -3.17
C GLN A 240 -15.51 -4.13 -2.32
N VAL A 241 -14.36 -3.52 -2.01
CA VAL A 241 -14.29 -2.24 -1.30
C VAL A 241 -14.95 -1.12 -2.13
N ARG A 242 -14.58 -0.99 -3.41
CA ARG A 242 -15.09 0.10 -4.28
C ARG A 242 -16.57 0.01 -4.57
N ALA A 243 -17.12 -1.19 -4.73
CA ALA A 243 -18.55 -1.36 -5.01
C ALA A 243 -19.44 -1.23 -3.75
N SER A 244 -18.88 -0.90 -2.58
CA SER A 244 -19.61 -0.85 -1.31
C SER A 244 -19.90 0.58 -0.85
N LEU A 245 -21.10 0.79 -0.30
CA LEU A 245 -21.43 2.01 0.45
C LEU A 245 -20.89 1.98 1.88
N GLY A 246 -20.77 0.77 2.44
CA GLY A 246 -20.26 0.57 3.79
C GLY A 246 -19.48 -0.73 3.87
N ILE A 247 -18.43 -0.71 4.69
CA ILE A 247 -17.56 -1.86 4.92
C ILE A 247 -17.56 -2.14 6.42
N ILE A 248 -17.70 -3.41 6.76
CA ILE A 248 -17.69 -3.88 8.13
C ILE A 248 -16.53 -4.86 8.22
N VAL A 249 -15.61 -4.60 9.12
CA VAL A 249 -14.47 -5.49 9.35
C VAL A 249 -14.55 -5.97 10.78
N HIS A 250 -14.64 -7.28 10.98
CA HIS A 250 -14.54 -7.86 12.33
C HIS A 250 -13.09 -8.04 12.70
N LEU A 251 -12.56 -7.11 13.49
CA LEU A 251 -11.21 -7.19 14.03
C LEU A 251 -11.22 -7.96 15.35
N TYR A 252 -10.20 -8.80 15.54
CA TYR A 252 -9.99 -9.54 16.77
C TYR A 252 -8.66 -9.14 17.39
N SER A 253 -8.68 -8.72 18.65
CA SER A 253 -7.49 -8.52 19.47
C SER A 253 -7.17 -9.82 20.23
N GLY A 254 -6.29 -10.64 19.66
CA GLY A 254 -5.72 -11.79 20.37
C GLY A 254 -4.60 -11.39 21.33
N PRO A 255 -4.06 -12.32 22.14
CA PRO A 255 -2.79 -12.08 22.82
C PRO A 255 -1.76 -11.69 21.75
N ARG A 256 -1.19 -10.50 21.90
CA ARG A 256 -0.36 -9.82 20.91
C ARG A 256 0.77 -10.74 20.46
N ILE A 257 0.82 -11.08 19.18
CA ILE A 257 2.04 -11.60 18.53
C ILE A 257 2.88 -10.44 17.97
N LEU A 258 2.39 -9.19 18.05
CA LEU A 258 3.08 -8.00 17.54
C LEU A 258 3.16 -6.92 18.64
N ASP A 259 3.99 -7.16 19.65
CA ASP A 259 4.73 -6.04 20.25
C ASP A 259 5.91 -5.75 19.30
N GLN A 260 5.66 -5.00 18.23
CA GLN A 260 6.74 -4.39 17.45
C GLN A 260 6.35 -2.98 17.07
N ALA A 261 6.89 -2.08 17.88
CA ALA A 261 7.35 -0.73 17.61
C ALA A 261 6.46 0.19 16.77
N ILE A 262 6.17 1.33 17.40
CA ILE A 262 5.90 2.60 16.71
C ILE A 262 6.90 2.75 15.56
N SER A 263 6.42 3.25 14.42
CA SER A 263 7.23 3.73 13.29
C SER A 263 8.58 4.22 13.77
#